data_AF-A0A1S1NW19-F1
#
_entry.id   AF-A0A1S1NW19-F1
#
_cell.length_a   1.000
_cell.length_b   1.000
_cell.length_c   1.000
_cell.angle_alpha   90.00
_cell.angle_beta   90.00
_cell.angle_gamma   90.00
#
_symmetry.space_group_name_H-M   'P 1'
#
loop_
_entity.id
_entity.type
_entity.pdbx_description
1 polymer ?
#
loop_
_entity_poly.entity_id
_entity_poly.type
_entity_poly.pdbx_seq_one_letter_code
_entity_poly.pdbx_strand_id
1 'polypeptide(L)'
;MRRMKICEEQGTGIDKAVNAAEIFQLPPPDFRTEGDNMKAVLLAPRQFGEMTQVERVRAAYQHAVLEVLANSRMANSSLCERLGIAKQNAAQASRIIKDALAAGLIRPADPEAPRAGYVPHWA
;
A
#
# COMPACT_ATOMS: atom_id res chain seq x y z
N MET A 1 6.44 -27.69 -0.08
CA MET A 1 5.10 -27.06 -0.12
C MET A 1 4.57 -26.81 -1.54
N ARG A 2 5.37 -26.35 -2.51
CA ARG A 2 4.91 -26.15 -3.91
C ARG A 2 4.33 -27.40 -4.58
N ARG A 3 5.02 -28.55 -4.50
CA ARG A 3 4.50 -29.83 -5.04
C ARG A 3 3.22 -30.31 -4.35
N MET A 4 2.95 -29.81 -3.15
CA MET A 4 1.73 -30.06 -2.38
C MET A 4 0.65 -28.99 -2.64
N LYS A 5 0.90 -28.04 -3.56
CA LYS A 5 0.00 -26.92 -3.90
C LYS A 5 -0.31 -25.97 -2.73
N ILE A 6 0.59 -25.88 -1.74
CA ILE A 6 0.44 -25.00 -0.57
C ILE A 6 1.14 -23.65 -0.78
N CYS A 7 2.24 -23.62 -1.55
CA CYS A 7 2.99 -22.39 -1.83
C CYS A 7 3.14 -22.18 -3.33
N GLU A 8 3.08 -20.91 -3.72
CA GLU A 8 3.30 -20.43 -5.07
C GLU A 8 4.77 -20.01 -5.29
N GLU A 9 5.09 -19.51 -6.48
CA GLU A 9 6.43 -19.03 -6.84
C GLU A 9 6.60 -17.54 -6.54
N GLN A 10 7.86 -17.06 -6.59
CA GLN A 10 8.22 -15.64 -6.59
C GLN A 10 7.73 -14.79 -5.40
N GLY A 11 7.22 -15.42 -4.33
CA GLY A 11 6.74 -14.68 -3.16
C GLY A 11 5.34 -14.07 -3.33
N THR A 12 4.55 -14.50 -4.32
CA THR A 12 3.19 -13.98 -4.60
C THR A 12 2.22 -14.06 -3.42
N GLY A 13 2.52 -14.88 -2.41
CA GLY A 13 1.75 -14.93 -1.17
C GLY A 13 1.71 -13.59 -0.43
N ILE A 14 2.79 -12.81 -0.46
CA ILE A 14 2.81 -11.47 0.16
C ILE A 14 1.90 -10.53 -0.61
N ASP A 15 2.02 -10.50 -1.95
CA ASP A 15 1.18 -9.65 -2.81
C ASP A 15 -0.29 -9.96 -2.59
N LYS A 16 -0.65 -11.25 -2.47
CA LYS A 16 -2.02 -11.67 -2.16
C LYS A 16 -2.49 -11.24 -0.79
N ALA A 17 -1.64 -11.31 0.23
CA ALA A 17 -1.98 -10.87 1.58
C ALA A 17 -2.23 -9.35 1.61
N VAL A 18 -1.37 -8.57 0.94
CA VAL A 18 -1.55 -7.12 0.82
C VAL A 18 -2.81 -6.79 0.00
N ASN A 19 -3.00 -7.45 -1.15
CA ASN A 19 -4.19 -7.28 -1.99
C ASN A 19 -5.48 -7.63 -1.26
N ALA A 20 -5.49 -8.70 -0.45
CA ALA A 20 -6.63 -9.02 0.40
C ALA A 20 -6.90 -7.91 1.41
N ALA A 21 -5.86 -7.35 2.05
CA ALA A 21 -6.02 -6.20 2.92
C ALA A 21 -6.59 -4.98 2.18
N GLU A 22 -6.28 -4.80 0.89
CA GLU A 22 -6.85 -3.76 0.02
C GLU A 22 -8.33 -3.94 -0.24
N ILE A 23 -8.71 -5.11 -0.74
CA ILE A 23 -10.08 -5.45 -1.11
C ILE A 23 -11.02 -5.35 0.10
N PHE A 24 -10.56 -5.79 1.27
CA PHE A 24 -11.33 -5.74 2.51
C PHE A 24 -11.12 -4.46 3.32
N GLN A 25 -10.39 -3.47 2.78
CA GLN A 25 -10.11 -2.17 3.42
C GLN A 25 -9.54 -2.31 4.85
N LEU A 26 -8.76 -3.37 5.07
CA LEU A 26 -8.10 -3.64 6.35
C LEU A 26 -6.86 -2.74 6.52
N PRO A 27 -6.41 -2.52 7.77
CA PRO A 27 -5.11 -1.90 8.00
C PRO A 27 -4.01 -2.68 7.28
N PRO A 28 -2.99 -1.99 6.73
CA PRO A 28 -1.96 -2.63 5.94
C PRO A 28 -1.13 -3.59 6.79
N PRO A 29 -0.81 -4.79 6.28
CA PRO A 29 0.12 -5.71 6.91
C PRO A 29 1.41 -5.01 7.33
N ASP A 30 1.91 -5.33 8.52
CA ASP A 30 3.16 -4.78 9.04
C ASP A 30 4.28 -5.81 8.88
N PHE A 31 5.25 -5.50 8.03
CA PHE A 31 6.40 -6.34 7.78
C PHE A 31 7.64 -5.67 8.39
N ARG A 32 8.23 -6.31 9.39
CA ARG A 32 9.38 -5.78 10.13
C ARG A 32 10.52 -6.77 10.12
N THR A 33 11.75 -6.26 10.05
CA THR A 33 12.95 -7.05 10.33
C THR A 33 13.29 -6.88 11.80
N GLU A 34 13.36 -7.98 12.54
CA GLU A 34 13.73 -8.06 13.96
C GLU A 34 14.98 -8.95 14.08
N GLY A 35 16.17 -8.33 13.98
CA GLY A 35 17.45 -9.05 13.91
C GLY A 35 17.53 -9.91 12.63
N ASP A 36 17.79 -11.20 12.80
CA ASP A 36 17.81 -12.18 11.69
C ASP A 36 16.41 -12.72 11.33
N ASN A 37 15.36 -12.22 11.98
CA ASN A 37 13.99 -12.67 11.76
C ASN A 37 13.17 -11.62 11.02
N MET A 38 12.15 -12.09 10.28
CA MET A 38 11.09 -11.24 9.75
C MET A 38 9.80 -11.51 10.52
N LYS A 39 9.16 -10.44 10.98
CA LYS A 39 7.85 -10.47 11.63
C LYS A 39 6.80 -9.88 10.69
N ALA A 40 5.77 -10.65 10.41
CA ALA A 40 4.59 -10.22 9.67
C ALA A 40 3.39 -10.13 10.63
N VAL A 41 2.77 -8.96 10.73
CA VAL A 41 1.58 -8.73 11.56
C VAL A 41 0.40 -8.39 10.66
N LEU A 42 -0.65 -9.21 10.72
CA LEU A 42 -1.94 -8.92 10.10
C LEU A 42 -2.86 -8.35 11.17
N LEU A 43 -3.54 -7.25 10.85
CA LEU A 43 -4.39 -6.54 11.79
C LEU A 43 -5.86 -6.87 11.55
N ALA A 44 -6.62 -6.90 12.65
CA ALA A 44 -8.07 -7.04 12.58
C ALA A 44 -8.71 -5.85 11.84
N PRO A 45 -9.94 -6.03 11.30
CA PRO A 45 -10.66 -4.95 10.63
C PRO A 45 -10.78 -3.70 11.51
N ARG A 46 -10.35 -2.58 10.96
CA ARG A 46 -10.50 -1.24 11.54
C ARG A 46 -10.74 -0.25 10.41
N GLN A 47 -11.63 0.69 10.64
CA GLN A 47 -11.97 1.71 9.67
C GLN A 47 -10.82 2.69 9.48
N PHE A 48 -10.80 3.41 8.36
CA PHE A 48 -9.78 4.44 8.07
C PHE A 48 -9.58 5.44 9.22
N GLY A 49 -10.67 5.85 9.88
CA GLY A 49 -10.64 6.76 11.03
C GLY A 49 -9.83 6.26 12.22
N GLU A 50 -9.74 4.94 12.39
CA GLU A 50 -9.05 4.25 13.49
C GLU A 50 -7.60 3.86 13.13
N MET A 51 -7.20 4.02 11.87
CA MET A 51 -5.82 3.79 11.43
C MET A 51 -4.92 4.93 11.88
N THR A 52 -3.75 4.59 12.40
CA THR A 52 -2.69 5.54 12.72
C THR A 52 -2.10 6.18 11.46
N GLN A 53 -1.41 7.31 11.60
CA GLN A 53 -0.74 7.95 10.48
C GLN A 53 0.30 7.02 9.82
N VAL A 54 1.06 6.28 10.63
CA VAL A 54 2.05 5.30 10.14
C VAL A 54 1.38 4.21 9.30
N GLU A 55 0.23 3.71 9.74
CA GLU A 55 -0.55 2.74 8.97
C GLU A 55 -1.05 3.34 7.66
N ARG A 56 -1.60 4.56 7.67
CA ARG A 56 -2.07 5.21 6.44
C ARG A 56 -0.95 5.41 5.42
N VAL A 57 0.23 5.84 5.87
CA VAL A 57 1.42 6.00 5.01
C VAL A 57 1.90 4.65 4.47
N ARG A 58 1.92 3.61 5.31
CA ARG A 58 2.25 2.24 4.88
C ARG A 58 1.27 1.72 3.84
N ALA A 59 -0.03 1.97 4.02
CA ALA A 59 -1.06 1.57 3.06
C ALA A 59 -0.84 2.24 1.70
N ALA A 60 -0.51 3.53 1.69
CA ALA A 60 -0.20 4.23 0.44
C ALA A 60 1.04 3.65 -0.27
N TYR A 61 2.10 3.32 0.47
CA TYR A 61 3.26 2.66 -0.10
C TYR A 61 2.92 1.29 -0.69
N GLN A 62 2.25 0.44 0.08
CA GLN A 62 1.86 -0.91 -0.36
C GLN A 62 0.93 -0.88 -1.58
N HIS A 63 -0.02 0.05 -1.60
CA HIS A 63 -0.90 0.26 -2.74
C HIS A 63 -0.13 0.69 -3.99
N ALA A 64 0.85 1.61 -3.84
CA ALA A 64 1.72 1.99 -4.96
C ALA A 64 2.52 0.81 -5.52
N VAL A 65 2.98 -0.11 -4.66
CA VAL A 65 3.66 -1.34 -5.10
C VAL A 65 2.72 -2.22 -5.92
N LEU A 66 1.49 -2.46 -5.43
CA LEU A 66 0.52 -3.27 -6.15
C LEU A 66 0.12 -2.66 -7.49
N GLU A 67 -0.07 -1.34 -7.56
CA GLU A 67 -0.34 -0.62 -8.81
C GLU A 67 0.81 -0.82 -9.82
N VAL A 68 2.07 -0.71 -9.39
CA VAL A 68 3.21 -0.96 -10.28
C VAL A 68 3.26 -2.41 -10.75
N LEU A 69 3.02 -3.39 -9.87
CA LEU A 69 2.93 -4.80 -10.25
C LEU A 69 1.80 -5.07 -11.26
N ALA A 70 0.74 -4.25 -11.23
CA ALA A 70 -0.35 -4.27 -12.19
C ALA A 70 -0.09 -3.45 -13.47
N ASN A 71 1.14 -2.98 -13.71
CA ASN A 71 1.50 -2.06 -14.80
C ASN A 71 0.72 -0.73 -14.80
N SER A 72 0.39 -0.26 -13.60
CA SER A 72 -0.34 0.98 -13.33
C SER A 72 0.47 1.85 -12.35
N ARG A 73 -0.14 2.92 -11.87
CA ARG A 73 0.45 3.90 -10.94
C ARG A 73 -0.61 4.39 -9.98
N MET A 74 -0.24 4.57 -8.72
CA MET A 74 -1.15 5.05 -7.70
C MET A 74 -1.61 6.48 -8.02
N ALA A 75 -2.91 6.70 -8.01
CA ALA A 75 -3.52 8.02 -8.08
C ALA A 75 -4.23 8.36 -6.76
N ASN A 76 -4.65 9.61 -6.59
CA ASN A 76 -5.47 9.99 -5.43
C ASN A 76 -6.78 9.18 -5.39
N SER A 77 -7.40 8.94 -6.55
CA SER A 77 -8.64 8.17 -6.65
C SER A 77 -8.47 6.71 -6.23
N SER A 78 -7.41 6.04 -6.69
CA SER A 78 -7.13 4.64 -6.33
C SER A 78 -6.82 4.51 -4.84
N LEU A 79 -6.06 5.44 -4.27
CA LEU A 79 -5.80 5.46 -2.83
C LEU A 79 -7.08 5.73 -2.00
N CYS A 80 -8.00 6.54 -2.50
CA CYS A 80 -9.31 6.71 -1.86
C CYS A 80 -10.09 5.40 -1.80
N GLU A 81 -10.11 4.65 -2.91
CA GLU A 81 -10.77 3.34 -2.98
C GLU A 81 -10.15 2.34 -2.01
N ARG A 82 -8.81 2.28 -1.96
CA ARG A 82 -8.04 1.46 -1.02
C ARG A 82 -8.39 1.70 0.45
N LEU A 83 -8.54 2.98 0.82
CA LEU A 83 -8.77 3.40 2.19
C LEU A 83 -10.25 3.57 2.54
N GLY A 84 -11.18 3.33 1.60
CA GLY A 84 -12.60 3.58 1.82
C GLY A 84 -12.94 5.05 2.04
N ILE A 85 -12.13 5.96 1.49
CA ILE A 85 -12.36 7.40 1.59
C ILE A 85 -13.36 7.82 0.50
N ALA A 86 -14.48 8.40 0.92
CA ALA A 86 -15.48 8.92 -0.01
C ALA A 86 -14.91 10.05 -0.88
N LYS A 87 -15.34 10.17 -2.14
CA LYS A 87 -14.77 11.10 -3.14
C LYS A 87 -14.76 12.56 -2.69
N GLN A 88 -15.77 13.01 -1.92
CA GLN A 88 -15.82 14.35 -1.34
C GLN A 88 -14.68 14.63 -0.33
N ASN A 89 -14.08 13.57 0.21
CA ASN A 89 -12.99 13.62 1.18
C ASN A 89 -11.62 13.32 0.54
N ALA A 90 -11.49 13.38 -0.80
CA ALA A 90 -10.25 13.12 -1.54
C ALA A 90 -9.02 13.91 -1.03
N ALA A 91 -9.24 15.06 -0.40
CA ALA A 91 -8.19 15.83 0.25
C ALA A 91 -7.46 15.06 1.37
N GLN A 92 -8.10 14.09 2.01
CA GLN A 92 -7.47 13.23 3.02
C GLN A 92 -6.42 12.31 2.39
N ALA A 93 -6.74 11.70 1.25
CA ALA A 93 -5.78 10.89 0.49
C ALA A 93 -4.59 11.76 0.00
N SER A 94 -4.84 13.00 -0.44
CA SER A 94 -3.75 13.92 -0.83
C SER A 94 -2.77 14.20 0.30
N ARG A 95 -3.25 14.32 1.55
CA ARG A 95 -2.39 14.51 2.72
C ARG A 95 -1.54 13.27 2.98
N ILE A 96 -2.12 12.09 2.87
CA ILE A 96 -1.39 10.81 3.05
C ILE A 96 -0.31 10.64 1.97
N ILE A 97 -0.62 10.98 0.72
CA ILE A 97 0.37 10.97 -0.37
C ILE A 97 1.53 11.91 -0.05
N LYS A 98 1.23 13.11 0.46
CA LYS A 98 2.26 14.06 0.88
C LYS A 98 3.13 13.51 2.01
N ASP A 99 2.52 12.86 3.00
CA ASP A 99 3.25 12.23 4.11
C ASP A 99 4.13 11.08 3.61
N ALA A 100 3.63 10.26 2.68
CA ALA A 100 4.39 9.16 2.09
C ALA A 100 5.56 9.64 1.20
N LEU A 101 5.37 10.75 0.46
CA LEU A 101 6.45 11.44 -0.27
C LEU A 101 7.51 11.97 0.71
N ALA A 102 7.08 12.62 1.80
CA ALA A 102 7.98 13.16 2.81
C ALA A 102 8.76 12.06 3.53
N ALA A 103 8.16 10.88 3.71
CA ALA A 103 8.82 9.69 4.24
C ALA A 103 9.76 9.00 3.23
N GLY A 104 9.81 9.46 1.98
CA GLY A 104 10.65 8.88 0.92
C GLY A 104 10.21 7.48 0.47
N LEU A 105 8.98 7.06 0.78
CA LEU A 105 8.49 5.72 0.44
C LEU A 105 7.99 5.64 -0.99
N ILE A 106 7.43 6.75 -1.50
CA ILE A 106 6.93 6.89 -2.87
C ILE A 106 7.58 8.09 -3.55
N ARG A 107 7.51 8.13 -4.87
CA ARG A 107 7.93 9.26 -5.72
C ARG A 107 6.88 9.54 -6.80
N PRO A 108 6.84 10.75 -7.37
CA PRO A 108 6.06 10.99 -8.59
C PRO A 108 6.50 10.04 -9.70
N ALA A 109 5.54 9.48 -10.44
CA ALA A 109 5.81 8.59 -11.56
C ALA A 109 6.62 9.31 -12.66
N ASP A 110 6.26 10.57 -12.91
CA ASP A 110 6.93 11.48 -13.81
C ASP A 110 7.33 12.76 -13.04
N PRO A 111 8.64 13.10 -12.95
CA PRO A 111 9.09 14.33 -12.31
C PRO A 111 8.57 15.61 -12.96
N GLU A 112 8.38 15.60 -14.28
CA GLU A 112 7.90 16.76 -15.06
C GLU A 112 6.37 16.86 -15.02
N ALA A 113 5.69 15.74 -14.75
CA ALA A 113 4.24 15.69 -14.56
C ALA A 113 3.86 15.03 -13.22
N PRO A 114 3.99 15.73 -12.07
CA PRO A 114 3.72 15.16 -10.75
C PRO A 114 2.28 14.64 -10.54
N ARG A 115 1.34 15.06 -11.40
CA ARG A 115 -0.06 14.59 -11.39
C ARG A 115 -0.27 13.29 -12.17
N ALA A 116 0.76 12.77 -12.84
CA ALA A 116 0.69 11.52 -13.59
C ALA A 116 0.47 10.30 -12.68
N GLY A 117 0.69 10.44 -11.37
CA GLY A 117 0.54 9.38 -10.38
C GLY A 117 1.83 9.18 -9.60
N TYR A 118 1.83 8.19 -8.72
CA TYR A 118 2.91 7.90 -7.79
C TYR A 118 3.30 6.43 -7.89
N VAL A 119 4.59 6.18 -7.72
CA VAL A 119 5.18 4.85 -7.70
C VAL A 119 6.03 4.67 -6.44
N PRO A 120 6.35 3.44 -6.03
CA PRO A 120 7.33 3.19 -4.97
C PRO A 120 8.66 3.86 -5.31
N HIS A 121 9.41 4.29 -4.30
CA HIS A 121 10.67 5.02 -4.49
C HIS A 121 11.72 4.28 -5.33
N TRP A 122 11.68 2.94 -5.36
CA TRP A 122 12.62 2.09 -6.10
C TRP A 122 12.20 1.76 -7.53
N ALA A 123 10.93 2.00 -7.88
CA ALA A 123 10.42 1.82 -9.24
C ALA A 123 10.87 2.98 -10.12
#